data_AF-A0A4U5QHV8-F1
#
_entry.id   AF-A0A4U5QHV8-F1
#
_cell.length_a   1.000
_cell.length_b   1.000
_cell.length_c   1.000
_cell.angle_alpha   90.00
_cell.angle_beta   90.00
_cell.angle_gamma   90.00
#
_symmetry.space_group_name_H-M   'P 1'
#
loop_
_entity.id
_entity.type
_entity.pdbx_description
1 polymer ?
#
loop_
_entity_poly.entity_id
_entity_poly.type
_entity_poly.pdbx_seq_one_letter_code
_entity_poly.pdbx_strand_id
1 'polypeptide(L)'
;MSLHNVRLDPSSIHWKAQQTNLEYLLMLDVNNLVWSFRKTAGSSTPGKAYGGWEAPDSELRGHFVGHYLSASAQMWASTHNVTLKKKMSAVVSALSACQVKMGAGYLSAFPSELFDRFEAIKPVWAPYYTIHKILAGLLDQYTLADNAQALKMVKWMVDYFYNRVSNVITNHSVERHYLSLNEETGGMNDVLYKLFSITGDPKHLVLAHLFDKPCFLGLLAVQADDISGFHANTHIPAVIGAQMRYEITGDPLYKDIGAFFMDVVNSSHSYATGGTSVSEFWY
;
A
#
# COMPACT_ATOMS: atom_id res chain seq x y z
N MET A 1 -6.34 18.22 9.77
CA MET A 1 -5.25 19.19 10.05
C MET A 1 -3.94 18.56 9.61
N SER A 2 -3.02 19.31 9.00
CA SER A 2 -1.74 18.76 8.51
C SER A 2 -0.77 18.42 9.66
N LEU A 3 0.02 17.34 9.51
CA LEU A 3 1.10 16.97 10.44
C LEU A 3 2.15 18.08 10.58
N HIS A 4 2.33 18.90 9.53
CA HIS A 4 3.22 20.06 9.58
C HIS A 4 2.78 21.12 10.59
N ASN A 5 1.51 21.14 10.98
CA ASN A 5 0.90 22.18 11.80
C ASN A 5 0.60 21.74 13.23
N VAL A 6 0.94 20.51 13.61
CA VAL A 6 0.70 19.97 14.95
C VAL A 6 2.01 19.51 15.55
N ARG A 7 2.30 19.94 16.78
CA ARG A 7 3.47 19.50 17.55
C ARG A 7 3.00 18.85 18.84
N LEU A 8 3.61 17.71 19.16
CA LEU A 8 3.33 17.00 20.40
C LEU A 8 4.10 17.66 21.54
N ASP A 9 3.45 17.79 22.70
CA ASP A 9 4.10 18.29 23.90
C ASP A 9 5.23 17.32 24.32
N PRO A 10 6.47 17.80 24.54
CA PRO A 10 7.61 16.95 24.90
C PRO A 10 7.42 16.09 26.16
N SER A 11 6.52 16.48 27.07
CA SER A 11 6.20 15.72 28.27
C SER A 11 5.20 14.57 28.03
N SER A 12 4.48 14.60 26.90
CA SER A 12 3.41 13.65 26.59
C SER A 12 3.94 12.25 26.24
N ILE A 13 3.11 11.24 26.50
CA ILE A 13 3.40 9.85 26.08
C ILE A 13 3.48 9.70 24.56
N HIS A 14 2.72 10.52 23.81
CA HIS A 14 2.72 10.49 22.35
C HIS A 14 4.02 11.03 21.77
N TRP A 15 4.60 12.07 22.38
CA TRP A 15 5.91 12.58 21.98
C TRP A 15 7.00 11.53 22.20
N LYS A 16 6.99 10.84 23.36
CA LYS A 16 7.92 9.75 23.63
C LYS A 16 7.81 8.63 22.59
N ALA A 17 6.59 8.21 22.26
CA ALA A 17 6.35 7.22 21.20
C ALA A 17 6.85 7.70 19.83
N GLN A 18 6.64 8.98 19.50
CA GLN A 18 7.16 9.58 18.26
C GLN A 18 8.69 9.53 18.22
N GLN A 19 9.39 9.88 19.30
CA GLN A 19 10.86 9.83 19.34
C GLN A 19 11.40 8.40 19.24
N THR A 20 10.80 7.44 19.95
CA THR A 20 11.18 6.02 19.85
C THR A 20 11.04 5.52 18.41
N ASN A 21 9.95 5.88 17.72
CA ASN A 21 9.78 5.52 16.32
C ASN A 21 10.79 6.24 15.39
N LEU A 22 11.08 7.52 15.65
CA LEU A 22 12.10 8.26 14.91
C LEU A 22 13.48 7.60 15.02
N GLU A 23 13.88 7.20 16.23
CA GLU A 23 15.12 6.47 16.47
C GLU A 23 15.16 5.16 15.68
N TYR A 24 14.08 4.38 15.71
CA TYR A 24 13.97 3.15 14.93
C TYR A 24 14.15 3.39 13.41
N LEU A 25 13.45 4.39 12.85
CA LEU A 25 13.59 4.74 11.43
C LEU A 25 15.02 5.19 11.07
N LEU A 26 15.72 5.86 12.00
CA LEU A 26 17.10 6.28 11.84
C LEU A 26 18.11 5.12 11.98
N MET A 27 17.76 4.01 12.62
CA MET A 27 18.61 2.81 12.70
C MET A 27 18.69 2.01 11.38
N LEU A 28 17.65 2.03 10.53
CA LEU A 28 17.54 1.14 9.35
C LEU A 28 18.45 1.55 8.18
N ASP A 29 19.53 0.85 7.88
CA ASP A 29 20.46 1.24 6.81
C ASP A 29 19.82 1.31 5.41
N VAL A 30 20.17 2.34 4.62
CA VAL A 30 19.61 2.58 3.28
C VAL A 30 19.94 1.43 2.33
N ASN A 31 21.16 0.89 2.38
CA ASN A 31 21.59 -0.17 1.48
C ASN A 31 20.89 -1.50 1.81
N ASN A 32 20.65 -1.77 3.09
CA ASN A 32 19.87 -2.93 3.52
C ASN A 32 18.41 -2.82 3.05
N LEU A 33 17.78 -1.65 3.24
CA LEU A 33 16.40 -1.41 2.80
C LEU A 33 16.21 -1.70 1.31
N VAL A 34 17.09 -1.19 0.45
CA VAL A 34 16.92 -1.33 -1.02
C VAL A 34 17.63 -2.55 -1.60
N TRP A 35 18.15 -3.45 -0.76
CA TRP A 35 18.99 -4.57 -1.18
C TRP A 35 18.26 -5.48 -2.18
N SER A 36 17.04 -5.92 -1.85
CA SER A 36 16.25 -6.84 -2.69
C SER A 36 15.77 -6.19 -4.00
N PHE A 37 15.50 -4.88 -3.98
CA PHE A 37 15.19 -4.11 -5.18
C PHE A 37 16.38 -4.04 -6.14
N ARG A 38 17.58 -3.76 -5.61
CA ARG A 38 18.82 -3.76 -6.40
C ARG A 38 19.13 -5.14 -6.96
N LYS A 39 18.91 -6.20 -6.16
CA LYS A 39 19.10 -7.58 -6.60
C LYS A 39 18.19 -7.92 -7.78
N THR A 40 16.91 -7.61 -7.67
CA THR A 40 15.91 -7.80 -8.73
C THR A 40 16.24 -6.99 -9.98
N ALA A 41 16.73 -5.76 -9.82
CA ALA A 41 17.18 -4.91 -10.92
C ALA A 41 18.54 -5.32 -11.53
N GLY A 42 19.17 -6.40 -11.06
CA GLY A 42 20.49 -6.82 -11.54
C GLY A 42 21.61 -5.80 -11.26
N SER A 43 21.46 -5.00 -10.20
CA SER A 43 22.44 -4.00 -9.75
C SER A 43 23.35 -4.54 -8.65
N SER A 44 24.44 -3.82 -8.36
CA SER A 44 25.26 -4.11 -7.18
C SER A 44 24.42 -3.95 -5.91
N THR A 45 24.59 -4.86 -4.96
CA THR A 45 23.82 -4.92 -3.71
C THR A 45 24.74 -4.71 -2.51
N PRO A 46 25.26 -3.48 -2.29
CA PRO A 46 25.96 -3.18 -1.05
C PRO A 46 25.01 -3.37 0.14
N GLY A 47 25.56 -3.64 1.32
CA GLY A 47 24.77 -3.94 2.52
C GLY A 47 24.41 -5.43 2.64
N LYS A 48 23.39 -5.72 3.44
CA LYS A 48 22.90 -7.07 3.76
C LYS A 48 21.39 -7.13 3.57
N ALA A 49 20.91 -8.23 3.00
CA ALA A 49 19.48 -8.49 2.95
C ALA A 49 18.90 -8.61 4.37
N TYR A 50 17.67 -8.15 4.56
CA TYR A 50 16.90 -8.47 5.76
C TYR A 50 16.47 -9.94 5.75
N GLY A 51 16.08 -10.46 6.91
CA GLY A 51 15.50 -11.80 7.07
C GLY A 51 13.98 -11.75 7.20
N GLY A 52 13.39 -12.84 7.71
CA GLY A 52 11.94 -12.94 7.90
C GLY A 52 11.19 -12.79 6.58
N TRP A 53 10.12 -11.98 6.57
CA TRP A 53 9.32 -11.74 5.37
C TRP A 53 10.01 -10.82 4.35
N GLU A 54 11.16 -10.24 4.68
CA GLU A 54 12.03 -9.50 3.76
C GLU A 54 13.22 -10.33 3.25
N ALA A 55 13.28 -11.62 3.61
CA ALA A 55 14.32 -12.52 3.13
C ALA A 55 14.31 -12.59 1.59
N PRO A 56 15.48 -12.75 0.94
CA PRO A 56 15.58 -12.75 -0.53
C PRO A 56 14.71 -13.79 -1.25
N ASP A 57 14.35 -14.86 -0.56
CA ASP A 57 13.50 -15.97 -1.00
C ASP A 57 12.03 -15.81 -0.60
N SER A 58 11.68 -14.83 0.24
CA SER A 58 10.29 -14.56 0.63
C SER A 58 9.55 -13.81 -0.48
N GLU A 59 8.36 -14.29 -0.84
CA GLU A 59 7.49 -13.68 -1.86
C GLU A 59 6.91 -12.32 -1.44
N LEU A 60 6.86 -12.02 -0.13
CA LEU A 60 6.33 -10.77 0.42
C LEU A 60 7.38 -9.63 0.46
N ARG A 61 8.66 -9.93 0.20
CA ARG A 61 9.77 -8.96 0.33
C ARG A 61 9.51 -7.67 -0.43
N GLY A 62 9.99 -6.56 0.11
CA GLY A 62 9.76 -5.20 -0.38
C GLY A 62 8.58 -4.50 0.29
N HIS A 63 7.64 -5.23 0.90
CA HIS A 63 6.49 -4.63 1.57
C HIS A 63 6.91 -3.73 2.74
N PHE A 64 7.93 -4.13 3.51
CA PHE A 64 8.46 -3.35 4.63
C PHE A 64 9.05 -2.03 4.15
N VAL A 65 9.71 -2.03 2.99
CA VAL A 65 10.30 -0.81 2.41
C VAL A 65 9.21 0.16 1.97
N GLY A 66 8.08 -0.34 1.46
CA GLY A 66 6.89 0.48 1.21
C GLY A 66 6.39 1.16 2.48
N HIS A 67 6.25 0.40 3.58
CA HIS A 67 5.89 0.95 4.89
C HIS A 67 6.90 1.96 5.42
N TYR A 68 8.20 1.71 5.25
CA TYR A 68 9.26 2.64 5.64
C TYR A 68 9.14 3.99 4.92
N LEU A 69 8.77 3.99 3.63
CA LEU A 69 8.54 5.22 2.88
C LEU A 69 7.38 6.03 3.49
N SER A 70 6.22 5.42 3.78
CA SER A 70 5.12 6.12 4.45
C SER A 70 5.51 6.62 5.84
N ALA A 71 6.10 5.76 6.67
CA ALA A 71 6.48 6.09 8.04
C ALA A 71 7.51 7.24 8.09
N SER A 72 8.51 7.23 7.21
CA SER A 72 9.52 8.28 7.16
C SER A 72 8.95 9.62 6.65
N ALA A 73 7.99 9.61 5.71
CA ALA A 73 7.30 10.81 5.25
C ALA A 73 6.45 11.43 6.36
N GLN A 74 5.62 10.65 7.04
CA GLN A 74 4.80 11.11 8.16
C GLN A 74 5.63 11.62 9.33
N MET A 75 6.72 10.89 9.68
CA MET A 75 7.64 11.30 10.74
C MET A 75 8.36 12.60 10.39
N TRP A 76 8.84 12.75 9.15
CA TRP A 76 9.44 14.00 8.69
C TRP A 76 8.43 15.16 8.72
N ALA A 77 7.19 14.95 8.26
CA ALA A 77 6.18 15.99 8.29
C ALA A 77 5.86 16.47 9.71
N SER A 78 5.94 15.57 10.70
CA SER A 78 5.67 15.87 12.10
C SER A 78 6.84 16.55 12.84
N THR A 79 8.08 16.24 12.46
CA THR A 79 9.29 16.62 13.23
C THR A 79 10.26 17.53 12.49
N HIS A 80 10.18 17.56 11.16
CA HIS A 80 11.16 18.16 10.25
C HIS A 80 12.61 17.70 10.50
N ASN A 81 12.80 16.47 10.99
CA ASN A 81 14.15 15.93 11.24
C ASN A 81 14.97 15.85 9.94
N VAL A 82 16.05 16.64 9.87
CA VAL A 82 16.88 16.76 8.66
C VAL A 82 17.67 15.50 8.33
N THR A 83 18.06 14.71 9.33
CA THR A 83 18.76 13.43 9.12
C THR A 83 17.83 12.41 8.47
N LEU A 84 16.59 12.32 8.96
CA LEU A 84 15.57 11.48 8.36
C LEU A 84 15.25 11.92 6.93
N LYS A 85 15.14 13.24 6.67
CA LYS A 85 14.91 13.77 5.31
C LYS A 85 15.97 13.32 4.31
N LYS A 86 17.26 13.36 4.69
CA LYS A 86 18.36 12.87 3.85
C LYS A 86 18.21 11.38 3.58
N LYS A 87 17.89 10.61 4.60
CA LYS A 87 17.76 9.15 4.54
C LYS A 87 16.58 8.67 3.69
N MET A 88 15.39 9.19 3.92
CA MET A 88 14.19 8.86 3.12
C MET A 88 14.39 9.24 1.65
N SER A 89 15.02 10.39 1.37
CA SER A 89 15.32 10.83 0.00
C SER A 89 16.35 9.93 -0.69
N ALA A 90 17.34 9.42 0.06
CA ALA A 90 18.29 8.45 -0.44
C ALA A 90 17.63 7.10 -0.79
N VAL A 91 16.66 6.64 0.00
CA VAL A 91 15.87 5.44 -0.32
C VAL A 91 15.07 5.65 -1.61
N VAL A 92 14.31 6.75 -1.73
CA VAL A 92 13.58 7.08 -2.97
C VAL A 92 14.51 7.13 -4.18
N SER A 93 15.68 7.76 -4.05
CA SER A 93 16.66 7.86 -5.13
C SER A 93 17.19 6.49 -5.56
N ALA A 94 17.49 5.61 -4.59
CA ALA A 94 17.96 4.26 -4.88
C ALA A 94 16.87 3.38 -5.53
N LEU A 95 15.62 3.50 -5.08
CA LEU A 95 14.48 2.82 -5.69
C LEU A 95 14.21 3.33 -7.11
N SER A 96 14.32 4.65 -7.33
CA SER A 96 14.20 5.26 -8.66
C SER A 96 15.24 4.70 -9.63
N ALA A 97 16.50 4.57 -9.19
CA ALA A 97 17.54 3.96 -10.01
C ALA A 97 17.24 2.49 -10.36
N CYS A 98 16.62 1.74 -9.42
CA CYS A 98 16.16 0.37 -9.70
C CYS A 98 15.03 0.35 -10.74
N GLN A 99 14.01 1.21 -10.58
CA GLN A 99 12.89 1.31 -11.52
C GLN A 99 13.36 1.69 -12.94
N VAL A 100 14.27 2.66 -13.06
CA VAL A 100 14.85 3.06 -14.34
C VAL A 100 15.56 1.90 -15.01
N LYS A 101 16.31 1.10 -14.26
CA LYS A 101 17.06 -0.04 -14.79
C LYS A 101 16.15 -1.21 -15.19
N MET A 102 15.08 -1.45 -14.42
CA MET A 102 14.06 -2.43 -14.78
C MET A 102 13.32 -2.03 -16.07
N GLY A 103 13.14 -0.72 -16.28
CA GLY A 103 12.40 -0.18 -17.41
C GLY A 103 10.89 -0.42 -17.30
N ALA A 104 10.14 0.10 -18.28
CA ALA A 104 8.69 -0.06 -18.42
C ALA A 104 7.82 0.38 -17.21
N GLY A 105 8.40 0.94 -16.15
CA GLY A 105 7.69 1.41 -14.96
C GLY A 105 7.68 0.42 -13.80
N TYR A 106 8.24 -0.77 -13.98
CA TYR A 106 8.21 -1.81 -12.97
C TYR A 106 9.12 -1.49 -11.77
N LEU A 107 8.57 -1.60 -10.56
CA LEU A 107 9.32 -1.52 -9.32
C LEU A 107 8.75 -2.51 -8.29
N SER A 108 9.56 -3.49 -7.92
CA SER A 108 9.31 -4.41 -6.81
C SER A 108 10.65 -5.00 -6.35
N ALA A 109 10.66 -5.61 -5.17
CA ALA A 109 11.79 -6.38 -4.65
C ALA A 109 11.80 -7.84 -5.19
N PHE A 110 10.83 -8.22 -6.02
CA PHE A 110 10.71 -9.53 -6.67
C PHE A 110 10.46 -9.41 -8.19
N PRO A 111 10.74 -10.46 -8.99
CA PRO A 111 10.49 -10.45 -10.43
C PRO A 111 8.99 -10.40 -10.76
N SER A 112 8.65 -9.89 -11.96
CA SER A 112 7.25 -9.72 -12.38
C SER A 112 6.46 -11.03 -12.48
N GLU A 113 7.15 -12.17 -12.51
CA GLU A 113 6.56 -13.52 -12.54
C GLU A 113 5.59 -13.80 -11.37
N LEU A 114 5.78 -13.15 -10.21
CA LEU A 114 4.82 -13.29 -9.11
C LEU A 114 3.43 -12.75 -9.48
N PHE A 115 3.36 -11.70 -10.30
CA PHE A 115 2.09 -11.22 -10.83
C PHE A 115 1.53 -12.16 -11.91
N ASP A 116 2.39 -12.83 -12.68
CA ASP A 116 1.94 -13.83 -13.65
C ASP A 116 1.24 -14.99 -12.92
N ARG A 117 1.78 -15.43 -11.78
CA ARG A 117 1.14 -16.43 -10.89
C ARG A 117 -0.17 -15.92 -10.29
N PHE A 118 -0.20 -14.70 -9.78
CA PHE A 118 -1.41 -14.09 -9.20
C PHE A 118 -2.55 -14.06 -10.23
N GLU A 119 -2.29 -13.53 -11.42
CA GLU A 119 -3.27 -13.40 -12.50
C GLU A 119 -3.61 -14.76 -13.13
N ALA A 120 -2.69 -15.73 -13.01
CA ALA A 120 -2.93 -17.14 -13.31
C ALA A 120 -3.72 -17.87 -12.21
N ILE A 121 -4.10 -17.23 -11.10
CA ILE A 121 -4.74 -17.85 -9.91
C ILE A 121 -3.94 -19.09 -9.48
N LYS A 122 -2.62 -18.92 -9.42
CA LYS A 122 -1.70 -19.90 -8.87
C LYS A 122 -1.25 -19.41 -7.49
N PRO A 123 -0.88 -20.33 -6.58
CA PRO A 123 -0.37 -19.95 -5.27
C PRO A 123 0.76 -18.93 -5.44
N VAL A 124 0.70 -17.81 -4.72
CA VAL A 124 1.73 -16.77 -4.61
C VAL A 124 1.36 -15.87 -3.45
N TRP A 125 2.32 -15.36 -2.70
CA TRP A 125 2.02 -14.54 -1.53
C TRP A 125 1.85 -13.05 -1.88
N ALA A 126 0.61 -12.60 -1.95
CA ALA A 126 0.17 -11.20 -1.92
C ALA A 126 1.03 -10.15 -2.69
N PRO A 127 1.37 -10.38 -3.98
CA PRO A 127 2.22 -9.45 -4.73
C PRO A 127 1.58 -8.07 -4.94
N TYR A 128 0.25 -7.99 -5.09
CA TYR A 128 -0.49 -6.74 -5.19
C TYR A 128 -0.52 -5.98 -3.85
N TYR A 129 -0.61 -6.68 -2.70
CA TYR A 129 -0.42 -6.05 -1.38
C TYR A 129 0.94 -5.38 -1.25
N THR A 130 1.99 -6.02 -1.74
CA THR A 130 3.37 -5.50 -1.65
C THR A 130 3.53 -4.23 -2.46
N ILE A 131 3.08 -4.20 -3.72
CA ILE A 131 3.14 -2.96 -4.50
C ILE A 131 2.21 -1.88 -3.99
N HIS A 132 1.08 -2.21 -3.35
CA HIS A 132 0.28 -1.22 -2.65
C HIS A 132 1.12 -0.47 -1.62
N LYS A 133 1.94 -1.16 -0.79
CA LYS A 133 2.79 -0.47 0.19
C LYS A 133 3.82 0.44 -0.47
N ILE A 134 4.40 0.00 -1.59
CA ILE A 134 5.38 0.80 -2.33
C ILE A 134 4.71 2.04 -2.95
N LEU A 135 3.55 1.88 -3.57
CA LEU A 135 2.77 2.96 -4.15
C LEU A 135 2.34 3.97 -3.09
N ALA A 136 1.75 3.51 -1.98
CA ALA A 136 1.32 4.36 -0.88
C ALA A 136 2.50 5.10 -0.26
N GLY A 137 3.61 4.39 -0.02
CA GLY A 137 4.84 4.96 0.48
C GLY A 137 5.42 6.06 -0.41
N LEU A 138 5.51 5.83 -1.72
CA LEU A 138 5.98 6.84 -2.66
C LEU A 138 5.00 8.01 -2.80
N LEU A 139 3.68 7.76 -2.72
CA LEU A 139 2.68 8.82 -2.75
C LEU A 139 2.79 9.71 -1.50
N ASP A 140 2.98 9.12 -0.32
CA ASP A 140 3.23 9.84 0.94
C ASP A 140 4.51 10.68 0.89
N GLN A 141 5.57 10.20 0.25
CA GLN A 141 6.79 10.98 0.02
C GLN A 141 6.52 12.25 -0.81
N TYR A 142 5.55 12.20 -1.73
CA TYR A 142 5.12 13.36 -2.49
C TYR A 142 4.20 14.26 -1.66
N THR A 143 3.11 13.71 -1.12
CA THR A 143 2.04 14.51 -0.47
C THR A 143 2.45 15.12 0.87
N LEU A 144 3.37 14.48 1.60
CA LEU A 144 3.83 14.93 2.91
C LEU A 144 5.23 15.51 2.89
N ALA A 145 5.97 15.35 1.78
CA ALA A 145 7.38 15.73 1.74
C ALA A 145 7.85 16.36 0.42
N ASP A 146 6.91 16.73 -0.45
CA ASP A 146 7.12 17.41 -1.73
C ASP A 146 8.15 16.72 -2.64
N ASN A 147 8.28 15.39 -2.52
CA ASN A 147 9.23 14.63 -3.33
C ASN A 147 8.66 14.39 -4.74
N ALA A 148 8.94 15.30 -5.67
CA ALA A 148 8.48 15.20 -7.06
C ALA A 148 9.03 13.97 -7.81
N GLN A 149 10.19 13.42 -7.41
CA GLN A 149 10.70 12.17 -7.99
C GLN A 149 9.77 11.01 -7.62
N ALA A 150 9.32 10.95 -6.37
CA ALA A 150 8.40 9.90 -5.91
C ALA A 150 7.09 9.90 -6.70
N LEU A 151 6.48 11.07 -6.97
CA LEU A 151 5.28 11.15 -7.81
C LEU A 151 5.51 10.61 -9.23
N LYS A 152 6.66 10.92 -9.85
CA LYS A 152 7.01 10.38 -11.17
C LYS A 152 7.10 8.86 -11.14
N MET A 153 7.70 8.30 -10.08
CA MET A 153 7.81 6.85 -9.89
C MET A 153 6.44 6.19 -9.75
N VAL A 154 5.55 6.77 -8.93
CA VAL A 154 4.18 6.27 -8.72
C VAL A 154 3.41 6.23 -10.03
N LYS A 155 3.40 7.33 -10.79
CA LYS A 155 2.71 7.38 -12.08
C LYS A 155 3.23 6.31 -13.04
N TRP A 156 4.55 6.14 -13.10
CA TRP A 156 5.15 5.15 -13.99
C TRP A 156 4.85 3.71 -13.57
N MET A 157 4.80 3.42 -12.26
CA MET A 157 4.33 2.13 -11.75
C MET A 157 2.86 1.90 -12.11
N VAL A 158 2.01 2.90 -11.94
CA VAL A 158 0.58 2.77 -12.23
C VAL A 158 0.33 2.59 -13.73
N ASP A 159 1.08 3.25 -14.61
CA ASP A 159 1.04 2.97 -16.05
C ASP A 159 1.38 1.50 -16.37
N TYR A 160 2.41 0.94 -15.72
CA TYR A 160 2.75 -0.48 -15.87
C TYR A 160 1.60 -1.39 -15.44
N PHE A 161 1.06 -1.20 -14.23
CA PHE A 161 -0.01 -2.06 -13.70
C PHE A 161 -1.36 -1.85 -14.39
N TYR A 162 -1.65 -0.64 -14.88
CA TYR A 162 -2.82 -0.37 -15.71
C TYR A 162 -2.78 -1.22 -16.98
N ASN A 163 -1.66 -1.20 -17.71
CA ASN A 163 -1.50 -2.00 -18.93
C ASN A 163 -1.58 -3.50 -18.62
N ARG A 164 -0.96 -3.92 -17.52
CA ARG A 164 -0.96 -5.31 -17.08
C ARG A 164 -2.37 -5.83 -16.78
N VAL A 165 -3.13 -5.13 -15.94
CA VAL A 165 -4.53 -5.48 -15.63
C VAL A 165 -5.41 -5.42 -16.88
N SER A 166 -5.22 -4.40 -17.73
CA SER A 166 -5.95 -4.29 -19.01
C SER A 166 -5.70 -5.50 -19.91
N ASN A 167 -4.46 -6.00 -19.95
CA ASN A 167 -4.10 -7.20 -20.72
C ASN A 167 -4.73 -8.47 -20.15
N VAL A 168 -4.80 -8.62 -18.81
CA VAL A 168 -5.51 -9.75 -18.18
C VAL A 168 -6.98 -9.76 -18.59
N ILE A 169 -7.64 -8.60 -18.54
CA ILE A 169 -9.05 -8.47 -18.91
C ILE A 169 -9.25 -8.75 -20.41
N THR A 170 -8.37 -8.23 -21.25
CA THR A 170 -8.45 -8.40 -22.72
C THR A 170 -8.20 -9.85 -23.14
N ASN A 171 -7.21 -10.52 -22.53
CA ASN A 171 -6.81 -11.88 -22.90
C ASN A 171 -7.65 -12.96 -22.20
N HIS A 172 -8.32 -12.61 -21.10
CA HIS A 172 -9.17 -13.51 -20.35
C HIS A 172 -10.57 -12.93 -20.16
N SER A 173 -10.81 -12.21 -19.07
CA SER A 173 -12.08 -11.53 -18.78
C SER A 173 -11.93 -10.62 -17.55
N VAL A 174 -12.91 -9.74 -17.32
CA VAL A 174 -13.01 -8.99 -16.06
C VAL A 174 -13.29 -9.90 -14.86
N GLU A 175 -14.06 -10.97 -15.06
CA GLU A 175 -14.30 -11.99 -14.03
C GLU A 175 -12.98 -12.66 -13.61
N ARG A 176 -12.11 -12.98 -14.57
CA ARG A 176 -10.78 -13.54 -14.28
C ARG A 176 -9.97 -12.62 -13.37
N HIS A 177 -9.98 -11.32 -13.64
CA HIS A 177 -9.33 -10.32 -12.80
C HIS A 177 -9.90 -10.34 -11.38
N TYR A 178 -11.23 -10.25 -11.22
CA TYR A 178 -11.86 -10.27 -9.90
C TYR A 178 -11.64 -11.58 -9.11
N LEU A 179 -11.58 -12.73 -9.79
CA LEU A 179 -11.24 -14.00 -9.14
C LEU A 179 -9.81 -13.98 -8.58
N SER A 180 -8.87 -13.32 -9.26
CA SER A 180 -7.49 -13.19 -8.76
C SER A 180 -7.41 -12.31 -7.50
N LEU A 181 -8.32 -11.34 -7.31
CA LEU A 181 -8.41 -10.51 -6.11
C LEU A 181 -8.88 -11.26 -4.85
N ASN A 182 -9.13 -12.56 -4.93
CA ASN A 182 -9.28 -13.40 -3.74
C ASN A 182 -7.97 -13.50 -2.95
N GLU A 183 -6.83 -13.40 -3.63
CA GLU A 183 -5.52 -13.18 -3.02
C GLU A 183 -5.38 -11.71 -2.56
N GLU A 184 -4.60 -11.46 -1.50
CA GLU A 184 -4.56 -10.14 -0.85
C GLU A 184 -3.93 -9.05 -1.75
N THR A 185 -4.67 -7.96 -1.96
CA THR A 185 -4.20 -6.78 -2.70
C THR A 185 -3.97 -5.56 -1.81
N GLY A 186 -4.36 -5.61 -0.53
CA GLY A 186 -4.42 -4.44 0.34
C GLY A 186 -5.30 -3.33 -0.23
N GLY A 187 -5.00 -2.08 0.10
CA GLY A 187 -5.72 -0.88 -0.38
C GLY A 187 -5.24 -0.38 -1.75
N MET A 188 -5.11 -1.27 -2.74
CA MET A 188 -4.80 -0.84 -4.11
C MET A 188 -5.84 0.16 -4.64
N ASN A 189 -7.12 -0.06 -4.35
CA ASN A 189 -8.19 0.88 -4.71
C ASN A 189 -7.98 2.24 -4.03
N ASP A 190 -7.74 2.27 -2.72
CA ASP A 190 -7.48 3.51 -1.94
C ASP A 190 -6.34 4.35 -2.54
N VAL A 191 -5.15 3.76 -2.72
CA VAL A 191 -3.98 4.52 -3.22
C VAL A 191 -4.19 5.04 -4.64
N LEU A 192 -4.92 4.31 -5.48
CA LEU A 192 -5.21 4.72 -6.86
C LEU A 192 -6.27 5.83 -6.93
N TYR A 193 -7.31 5.79 -6.09
CA TYR A 193 -8.26 6.91 -5.98
C TYR A 193 -7.57 8.19 -5.45
N LYS A 194 -6.68 8.06 -4.46
CA LYS A 194 -5.84 9.19 -4.00
C LYS A 194 -4.92 9.73 -5.09
N LEU A 195 -4.32 8.86 -5.90
CA LEU A 195 -3.49 9.31 -7.03
C LEU A 195 -4.34 10.02 -8.09
N PHE A 196 -5.56 9.54 -8.36
CA PHE A 196 -6.49 10.21 -9.25
C PHE A 196 -6.82 11.63 -8.76
N SER A 197 -7.09 11.84 -7.48
CA SER A 197 -7.39 13.17 -6.94
C SER A 197 -6.25 14.19 -7.12
N ILE A 198 -5.01 13.69 -7.14
CA ILE A 198 -3.80 14.51 -7.37
C ILE A 198 -3.57 14.81 -8.85
N THR A 199 -3.89 13.87 -9.74
CA THR A 199 -3.43 13.91 -11.14
C THR A 199 -4.53 14.19 -12.15
N GLY A 200 -5.78 13.89 -11.81
CA GLY A 200 -6.92 13.92 -12.73
C GLY A 200 -6.87 12.89 -13.86
N ASP A 201 -5.90 11.96 -13.87
CA ASP A 201 -5.75 11.00 -14.96
C ASP A 201 -6.81 9.87 -14.86
N PRO A 202 -7.73 9.75 -15.83
CA PRO A 202 -8.82 8.78 -15.77
C PRO A 202 -8.34 7.32 -15.69
N LYS A 203 -7.11 7.00 -16.12
CA LYS A 203 -6.55 5.64 -15.96
C LYS A 203 -6.43 5.25 -14.49
N HIS A 204 -6.08 6.19 -13.62
CA HIS A 204 -5.96 5.94 -12.19
C HIS A 204 -7.34 5.61 -11.59
N LEU A 205 -8.38 6.34 -12.00
CA LEU A 205 -9.76 6.08 -11.59
C LEU A 205 -10.24 4.70 -12.05
N VAL A 206 -10.00 4.36 -13.33
CA VAL A 206 -10.38 3.06 -13.89
C VAL A 206 -9.65 1.92 -13.17
N LEU A 207 -8.34 2.05 -12.94
CA LEU A 207 -7.59 1.02 -12.23
C LEU A 207 -8.04 0.89 -10.78
N ALA A 208 -8.31 2.01 -10.09
CA ALA A 208 -8.85 1.99 -8.73
C ALA A 208 -10.15 1.19 -8.66
N HIS A 209 -11.06 1.43 -9.60
CA HIS A 209 -12.32 0.70 -9.70
C HIS A 209 -12.11 -0.79 -9.94
N LEU A 210 -11.14 -1.18 -10.78
CA LEU A 210 -10.81 -2.59 -11.01
C LEU A 210 -10.23 -3.27 -9.76
N PHE A 211 -9.74 -2.53 -8.77
CA PHE A 211 -9.33 -3.07 -7.47
C PHE A 211 -10.42 -2.99 -6.38
N ASP A 212 -11.59 -2.42 -6.67
CA ASP A 212 -12.74 -2.57 -5.79
C ASP A 212 -13.18 -4.03 -5.81
N LYS A 213 -13.13 -4.73 -4.68
CA LYS A 213 -13.40 -6.17 -4.58
C LYS A 213 -14.91 -6.43 -4.53
N PRO A 214 -15.59 -6.73 -5.66
CA PRO A 214 -17.04 -6.65 -5.74
C PRO A 214 -17.75 -7.71 -4.88
N CYS A 215 -17.18 -8.91 -4.73
CA CYS A 215 -17.79 -9.96 -3.91
C CYS A 215 -17.86 -9.57 -2.43
N PHE A 216 -16.79 -8.95 -1.89
CA PHE A 216 -16.77 -8.54 -0.49
C PHE A 216 -17.54 -7.23 -0.28
N LEU A 217 -17.30 -6.21 -1.11
CA LEU A 217 -18.00 -4.93 -1.01
C LEU A 217 -19.49 -5.08 -1.30
N GLY A 218 -19.88 -6.04 -2.13
CA GLY A 218 -21.27 -6.37 -2.42
C GLY A 218 -22.05 -6.87 -1.21
N LEU A 219 -21.43 -7.65 -0.31
CA LEU A 219 -22.06 -8.07 0.96
C LEU A 219 -22.40 -6.86 1.82
N LEU A 220 -21.46 -5.92 1.94
CA LEU A 220 -21.65 -4.69 2.69
C LEU A 220 -22.67 -3.76 2.01
N ALA A 221 -22.71 -3.73 0.67
CA ALA A 221 -23.65 -2.93 -0.11
C ALA A 221 -25.11 -3.35 0.12
N VAL A 222 -25.36 -4.64 0.33
CA VAL A 222 -26.69 -5.18 0.68
C VAL A 222 -26.93 -5.24 2.19
N GLN A 223 -26.02 -4.65 2.99
CA GLN A 223 -26.09 -4.62 4.46
C GLN A 223 -26.20 -6.00 5.10
N ALA A 224 -25.46 -6.98 4.55
CA ALA A 224 -25.34 -8.31 5.13
C ALA A 224 -24.16 -8.37 6.12
N ASP A 225 -24.45 -8.69 7.37
CA ASP A 225 -23.42 -9.02 8.39
C ASP A 225 -22.95 -10.46 8.19
N ASP A 226 -22.11 -10.66 7.18
CA ASP A 226 -21.51 -11.96 6.79
C ASP A 226 -20.00 -11.80 6.58
N ILE A 227 -19.33 -11.12 7.53
CA ILE A 227 -17.88 -10.88 7.49
C ILE A 227 -17.07 -11.94 8.26
N SER A 228 -17.72 -12.82 9.03
CA SER A 228 -17.05 -13.88 9.78
C SER A 228 -16.31 -14.83 8.83
N GLY A 229 -15.11 -15.27 9.24
CA GLY A 229 -14.24 -16.12 8.41
C GLY A 229 -13.42 -15.37 7.37
N PHE A 230 -13.64 -14.08 7.14
CA PHE A 230 -12.75 -13.27 6.31
C PHE A 230 -11.50 -12.83 7.08
N HIS A 231 -10.37 -12.81 6.38
CA HIS A 231 -9.11 -12.27 6.90
C HIS A 231 -9.21 -10.75 7.06
N ALA A 232 -9.12 -10.25 8.30
CA ALA A 232 -9.46 -8.87 8.62
C ALA A 232 -8.58 -7.85 7.87
N ASN A 233 -7.26 -8.07 7.88
CA ASN A 233 -6.31 -7.13 7.29
C ASN A 233 -6.34 -7.09 5.76
N THR A 234 -6.89 -8.12 5.10
CA THR A 234 -7.13 -8.09 3.64
C THR A 234 -8.30 -7.17 3.30
N HIS A 235 -9.33 -7.15 4.14
CA HIS A 235 -10.62 -6.57 3.79
C HIS A 235 -10.82 -5.14 4.31
N ILE A 236 -10.25 -4.79 5.48
CA ILE A 236 -10.28 -3.40 5.99
C ILE A 236 -9.76 -2.39 4.95
N PRO A 237 -8.59 -2.61 4.29
CA PRO A 237 -8.10 -1.68 3.28
C PRO A 237 -9.01 -1.55 2.05
N ALA A 238 -9.74 -2.61 1.68
CA ALA A 238 -10.70 -2.55 0.59
C ALA A 238 -11.87 -1.62 0.93
N VAL A 239 -12.35 -1.64 2.19
CA VAL A 239 -13.38 -0.71 2.70
C VAL A 239 -12.86 0.72 2.77
N ILE A 240 -11.60 0.92 3.17
CA ILE A 240 -10.97 2.26 3.14
C ILE A 240 -10.98 2.81 1.71
N GLY A 241 -10.62 1.99 0.73
CA GLY A 241 -10.68 2.40 -0.68
C GLY A 241 -12.10 2.63 -1.19
N ALA A 242 -13.09 1.87 -0.70
CA ALA A 242 -14.50 2.12 -0.96
C ALA A 242 -14.92 3.51 -0.43
N GLN A 243 -14.56 3.85 0.81
CA GLN A 243 -14.82 5.17 1.37
C GLN A 243 -14.12 6.28 0.57
N MET A 244 -12.87 6.08 0.16
CA MET A 244 -12.13 7.02 -0.69
C MET A 244 -12.82 7.23 -2.04
N ARG A 245 -13.40 6.18 -2.64
CA ARG A 245 -14.20 6.33 -3.86
C ARG A 245 -15.36 7.30 -3.64
N TYR A 246 -16.12 7.16 -2.55
CA TYR A 246 -17.19 8.09 -2.23
C TYR A 246 -16.68 9.54 -2.12
N GLU A 247 -15.55 9.76 -1.45
CA GLU A 247 -14.96 11.10 -1.30
C GLU A 247 -14.57 11.73 -2.65
N ILE A 248 -14.21 10.91 -3.63
CA ILE A 248 -13.80 11.35 -4.97
C ILE A 248 -14.98 11.49 -5.94
N THR A 249 -15.94 10.56 -5.93
CA THR A 249 -17.00 10.47 -6.94
C THR A 249 -18.35 10.97 -6.44
N GLY A 250 -18.54 11.05 -5.12
CA GLY A 250 -19.82 11.36 -4.48
C GLY A 250 -20.84 10.21 -4.53
N ASP A 251 -20.42 8.98 -4.87
CA ASP A 251 -21.31 7.82 -4.98
C ASP A 251 -21.80 7.35 -3.59
N PRO A 252 -23.08 7.61 -3.22
CA PRO A 252 -23.57 7.39 -1.86
C PRO A 252 -23.54 5.92 -1.44
N LEU A 253 -23.60 4.98 -2.39
CA LEU A 253 -23.50 3.55 -2.08
C LEU A 253 -22.21 3.22 -1.33
N TYR A 254 -21.10 3.85 -1.72
CA TYR A 254 -19.79 3.59 -1.14
C TYR A 254 -19.61 4.21 0.25
N LYS A 255 -20.34 5.29 0.54
CA LYS A 255 -20.48 5.81 1.91
C LYS A 255 -21.24 4.82 2.78
N ASP A 256 -22.35 4.28 2.26
CA ASP A 256 -23.20 3.35 3.02
C ASP A 256 -22.47 2.04 3.30
N ILE A 257 -21.68 1.52 2.35
CA ILE A 257 -20.76 0.38 2.55
C ILE A 257 -19.82 0.64 3.73
N GLY A 258 -19.15 1.79 3.76
CA GLY A 258 -18.20 2.14 4.82
C GLY A 258 -18.87 2.31 6.18
N ALA A 259 -20.04 2.95 6.22
CA ALA A 259 -20.80 3.15 7.45
C ALA A 259 -21.30 1.81 8.03
N PHE A 260 -21.89 0.96 7.18
CA PHE A 260 -22.38 -0.35 7.59
C PHE A 260 -21.25 -1.25 8.10
N PHE A 261 -20.09 -1.27 7.42
CA PHE A 261 -18.93 -2.03 7.90
C PHE A 261 -18.49 -1.59 9.31
N MET A 262 -18.45 -0.29 9.57
CA MET A 262 -18.10 0.23 10.90
C MET A 262 -19.14 -0.17 11.95
N ASP A 263 -20.43 -0.16 11.61
CA ASP A 263 -21.50 -0.59 12.52
C ASP A 263 -21.36 -2.08 12.88
N VAL A 264 -21.10 -2.95 11.89
CA VAL A 264 -20.84 -4.38 12.10
C VAL A 264 -19.63 -4.59 13.00
N VAL A 265 -18.47 -4.00 12.66
CA VAL A 265 -17.24 -4.20 13.44
C VAL A 265 -17.42 -3.73 14.88
N ASN A 266 -18.07 -2.60 15.11
CA ASN A 266 -18.27 -2.04 16.45
C ASN A 266 -19.31 -2.81 17.28
N SER A 267 -20.32 -3.40 16.64
CA SER A 267 -21.43 -4.05 17.35
C SER A 267 -21.19 -5.52 17.65
N SER A 268 -20.50 -6.26 16.77
CA SER A 268 -20.35 -7.71 16.88
C SER A 268 -18.91 -8.23 16.86
N HIS A 269 -17.94 -7.48 16.33
CA HIS A 269 -16.58 -7.99 16.08
C HIS A 269 -15.48 -7.14 16.74
N SER A 270 -15.72 -6.52 17.89
CA SER A 270 -14.71 -5.70 18.59
C SER A 270 -14.46 -6.16 20.02
N TYR A 271 -13.19 -6.23 20.40
CA TYR A 271 -12.75 -6.45 21.78
C TYR A 271 -12.66 -5.12 22.54
N ALA A 272 -12.64 -5.17 23.87
CA ALA A 272 -12.55 -3.98 24.73
C ALA A 272 -11.31 -3.11 24.48
N THR A 273 -10.25 -3.68 23.88
CA THR A 273 -9.02 -2.96 23.50
C THR A 273 -9.13 -2.24 22.15
N GLY A 274 -10.24 -2.41 21.41
CA GLY A 274 -10.46 -1.85 20.08
C GLY A 274 -9.94 -2.72 18.92
N GLY A 275 -9.31 -3.86 19.20
CA GLY A 275 -8.97 -4.86 18.17
C GLY A 275 -10.19 -5.66 17.72
N THR A 276 -10.12 -6.29 16.54
CA THR A 276 -11.31 -6.91 15.89
C THR A 276 -11.16 -8.39 15.49
N SER A 277 -9.95 -8.92 15.43
CA SER A 277 -9.69 -10.27 14.88
C SER A 277 -8.90 -11.17 15.81
N VAL A 278 -9.03 -12.49 15.64
CA VAL A 278 -8.18 -13.52 16.28
C VAL A 278 -7.51 -14.34 15.18
N SER A 279 -6.22 -14.62 15.32
CA SER A 279 -5.44 -15.34 14.30
C SER A 279 -5.59 -14.75 12.89
N GLU A 280 -5.77 -13.43 12.80
CA GLU A 280 -5.99 -12.64 11.58
C GLU A 280 -7.40 -12.69 10.95
N PHE A 281 -8.35 -13.45 11.52
CA PHE A 281 -9.71 -13.60 11.00
C PHE A 281 -10.78 -13.02 11.95
N TRP A 282 -11.90 -12.60 11.37
CA TRP A 282 -13.12 -12.28 12.12
C TRP A 282 -13.89 -13.56 12.49
N TYR A 283 -14.44 -13.59 13.70
CA TYR A 283 -15.25 -14.69 14.25
C TYR A 283 -16.46 -14.13 14.97
#